data_AF-A0A969HGS6-F1
#
_entry.id   AF-A0A969HGS6-F1
#
_cell.length_a   1.000
_cell.length_b   1.000
_cell.length_c   1.000
_cell.angle_alpha   90.00
_cell.angle_beta   90.00
_cell.angle_gamma   90.00
#
_symmetry.space_group_name_H-M   'P 1'
#
loop_
_entity.id
_entity.type
_entity.pdbx_description
1 polymer ?
#
loop_
_entity_poly.entity_id
_entity_poly.type
_entity_poly.pdbx_seq_one_letter_code
_entity_poly.pdbx_strand_id
1 'polypeptide(L)'
;MEFNQSNLIPLAANDQASPHKRAKRADAIANRELILMTAQRLFAERGIAHVCMATIAESAGVGKGTLYRGFAHKGELCLALLDEDMRLFQNQTLRMLRETHDQPALSRLDVFLNSLVYFVERQAPLLREVQLHGPLQDEAVPGHDSPHRWLPWLRTTVGLLLQQAEQTHEADDLDIPYLVDAILAPLSADLFLYQRETCGFDLERISHGLRQLVLAGCKKR
;
A
#
# COMPACT_ATOMS: atom_id res chain seq x y z
N MET A 1 57.72 24.41 -31.51
CA MET A 1 56.60 24.64 -30.57
C MET A 1 55.36 24.07 -31.21
N GLU A 2 55.10 22.81 -30.88
CA GLU A 2 54.03 21.98 -31.43
C GLU A 2 52.72 22.25 -30.68
N PHE A 3 51.63 22.50 -31.41
CA PHE A 3 50.28 22.51 -30.86
C PHE A 3 49.68 21.11 -30.99
N ASN A 4 49.53 20.43 -29.86
CA ASN A 4 48.97 19.10 -29.75
C ASN A 4 47.43 19.14 -29.85
N GLN A 5 46.89 18.51 -30.89
CA GLN A 5 45.49 18.11 -30.98
C GLN A 5 45.28 16.85 -30.15
N SER A 6 44.58 16.94 -29.02
CA SER A 6 44.10 15.76 -28.29
C SER A 6 42.83 16.06 -27.51
N ASN A 7 41.86 15.16 -27.70
CA ASN A 7 40.66 14.88 -26.90
C ASN A 7 39.36 15.60 -27.26
N LEU A 8 38.84 15.14 -28.40
CA LEU A 8 37.42 14.90 -28.67
C LEU A 8 36.72 14.20 -27.47
N ILE A 9 35.62 14.79 -27.00
CA ILE A 9 34.59 14.11 -26.21
C ILE A 9 33.62 13.47 -27.21
N PRO A 10 33.38 12.15 -27.20
CA PRO A 10 32.20 11.61 -27.85
C PRO A 10 31.02 11.66 -26.88
N LEU A 11 30.10 12.60 -27.10
CA LEU A 11 28.70 12.46 -26.69
C LEU A 11 28.07 11.31 -27.50
N ALA A 12 27.91 10.14 -26.88
CA ALA A 12 26.82 9.18 -27.12
C ALA A 12 27.06 7.90 -26.31
N ALA A 13 26.64 7.88 -25.03
CA ALA A 13 26.38 6.63 -24.33
C ALA A 13 25.07 6.05 -24.89
N ASN A 14 25.20 5.25 -25.94
CA ASN A 14 24.11 4.56 -26.62
C ASN A 14 23.51 3.48 -25.70
N ASP A 15 22.29 3.69 -25.24
CA ASP A 15 21.54 2.80 -24.34
C ASP A 15 20.95 1.59 -25.10
N GLN A 16 21.81 0.80 -25.74
CA GLN A 16 21.44 -0.43 -26.44
C GLN A 16 21.60 -1.62 -25.51
N ALA A 17 20.63 -1.84 -24.61
CA ALA A 17 20.56 -3.08 -23.86
C ALA A 17 20.57 -4.29 -24.81
N SER A 18 21.55 -5.19 -24.66
CA SER A 18 21.75 -6.34 -25.55
C SER A 18 20.52 -7.27 -25.62
N PRO A 19 20.26 -7.95 -26.76
CA PRO A 19 19.06 -8.78 -26.95
C PRO A 19 18.86 -9.83 -25.84
N HIS A 20 19.96 -10.41 -25.33
CA HIS A 20 19.94 -11.35 -24.21
C HIS A 20 19.50 -10.72 -22.88
N LYS A 21 19.81 -9.45 -22.62
CA LYS A 21 19.33 -8.74 -21.42
C LYS A 21 17.83 -8.43 -21.52
N ARG A 22 17.32 -8.12 -22.72
CA ARG A 22 15.89 -7.87 -22.95
C ARG A 22 15.06 -9.16 -22.77
N ALA A 23 15.51 -10.28 -23.33
CA ALA A 23 14.86 -11.58 -23.15
C ALA A 23 14.79 -11.99 -21.67
N LYS A 24 15.91 -11.91 -20.93
CA LYS A 24 15.92 -12.22 -19.48
C LYS A 24 14.99 -11.33 -18.65
N ARG A 25 14.82 -10.06 -19.03
CA ARG A 25 13.86 -9.15 -18.38
C ARG A 25 12.42 -9.55 -18.66
N ALA A 26 12.10 -9.91 -19.91
CA ALA A 26 10.77 -10.39 -20.28
C ALA A 26 10.41 -11.68 -19.51
N ASP A 27 11.34 -12.63 -19.42
CA ASP A 27 11.15 -13.87 -18.65
C ASP A 27 10.96 -13.59 -17.16
N ALA A 28 11.68 -12.62 -16.60
CA ALA A 28 11.53 -12.23 -15.20
C ALA A 28 10.15 -11.61 -14.91
N ILE A 29 9.63 -10.78 -15.83
CA ILE A 29 8.28 -10.19 -15.73
C ILE A 29 7.21 -11.28 -15.82
N ALA A 30 7.31 -12.16 -16.83
CA ALA A 30 6.34 -13.25 -17.01
C ALA A 30 6.33 -14.21 -15.81
N ASN A 31 7.51 -14.55 -15.27
CA ASN A 31 7.60 -15.37 -14.06
C ASN A 31 7.00 -14.68 -12.83
N ARG A 32 7.17 -13.35 -12.70
CA ARG A 32 6.57 -12.59 -11.60
C ARG A 32 5.04 -12.62 -11.68
N GLU A 33 4.46 -12.38 -12.85
CA GLU A 33 3.01 -12.44 -13.07
C GLU A 33 2.45 -13.84 -12.78
N LEU A 34 3.13 -14.89 -13.26
CA LEU A 34 2.76 -16.28 -13.01
C LEU A 34 2.74 -16.62 -11.51
N ILE A 35 3.75 -16.17 -10.77
CA ILE A 35 3.83 -16.34 -9.31
C ILE A 35 2.66 -15.65 -8.62
N LEU A 36 2.35 -14.39 -8.98
CA LEU A 36 1.25 -13.63 -8.39
C LEU A 36 -0.10 -14.28 -8.66
N MET A 37 -0.39 -14.67 -9.92
CA MET A 37 -1.61 -15.38 -10.27
C MET A 37 -1.75 -16.71 -9.51
N THR A 38 -0.66 -17.47 -9.42
CA THR A 38 -0.66 -18.74 -8.69
C THR A 38 -0.92 -18.54 -7.20
N ALA A 39 -0.26 -17.55 -6.60
CA ALA A 39 -0.46 -17.23 -5.19
C ALA A 39 -1.89 -16.77 -4.91
N GLN A 40 -2.45 -15.87 -5.72
CA GLN A 40 -3.83 -15.41 -5.58
C GLN A 40 -4.82 -16.57 -5.62
N ARG A 41 -4.64 -17.50 -6.57
CA ARG A 41 -5.47 -18.71 -6.67
C ARG A 41 -5.34 -19.60 -5.43
N LEU A 42 -4.11 -19.91 -5.00
CA LEU A 42 -3.89 -20.76 -3.82
C LEU A 42 -4.42 -20.13 -2.53
N PHE A 43 -4.29 -18.80 -2.39
CA PHE A 43 -4.82 -18.05 -1.26
C PHE A 43 -6.35 -18.10 -1.21
N ALA A 44 -7.03 -17.99 -2.36
CA ALA A 44 -8.48 -18.14 -2.45
C ALA A 44 -8.95 -19.57 -2.12
N GLU A 45 -8.21 -20.59 -2.56
CA GLU A 45 -8.56 -22.00 -2.33
C GLU A 45 -8.32 -22.47 -0.89
N ARG A 46 -7.23 -22.02 -0.27
CA ARG A 46 -6.71 -22.63 0.97
C ARG A 46 -6.61 -21.66 2.15
N GLY A 47 -6.87 -20.38 1.92
CA GLY A 47 -6.59 -19.32 2.88
C GLY A 47 -5.11 -18.96 2.91
N ILE A 48 -4.81 -17.68 3.13
CA ILE A 48 -3.45 -17.16 3.04
C ILE A 48 -2.53 -17.84 4.04
N ALA A 49 -2.95 -17.96 5.31
CA ALA A 49 -2.14 -18.53 6.40
C ALA A 49 -1.64 -19.97 6.12
N HIS A 50 -2.36 -20.74 5.29
CA HIS A 50 -2.04 -22.15 5.02
C HIS A 50 -1.18 -22.37 3.77
N VAL A 51 -0.81 -21.32 3.05
CA VAL A 51 0.00 -21.40 1.83
C VAL A 51 1.40 -20.85 2.10
N CYS A 52 2.42 -21.68 1.84
CA CYS A 52 3.82 -21.28 1.97
C CYS A 52 4.46 -21.00 0.59
N MET A 53 5.58 -20.27 0.61
CA MET A 53 6.34 -19.90 -0.59
C MET A 53 6.76 -21.11 -1.44
N ALA A 54 7.07 -22.25 -0.80
CA ALA A 54 7.45 -23.47 -1.50
C ALA A 54 6.29 -24.06 -2.33
N THR A 55 5.07 -24.07 -1.78
CA THR A 55 3.86 -24.55 -2.48
C THR A 55 3.52 -23.65 -3.67
N ILE A 56 3.74 -22.34 -3.54
CA ILE A 56 3.56 -21.39 -4.64
C ILE A 56 4.56 -21.67 -5.76
N ALA A 57 5.85 -21.82 -5.45
CA ALA A 57 6.88 -22.14 -6.45
C ALA A 57 6.57 -23.44 -7.21
N GLU A 58 6.22 -24.49 -6.47
CA GLU A 58 5.85 -25.79 -7.04
C GLU A 58 4.62 -25.67 -7.96
N SER A 59 3.56 -25.01 -7.49
CA SER A 59 2.32 -24.85 -8.26
C SER A 59 2.48 -23.95 -9.49
N ALA A 60 3.40 -22.99 -9.43
CA ALA A 60 3.72 -22.10 -10.55
C ALA A 60 4.72 -22.74 -11.53
N GLY A 61 5.28 -23.91 -11.22
CA GLY A 61 6.31 -24.54 -12.06
C GLY A 61 7.63 -23.77 -12.12
N VAL A 62 7.92 -22.93 -11.12
CA VAL A 62 9.15 -22.11 -11.06
C VAL A 62 10.10 -22.65 -10.00
N GLY A 63 11.40 -22.49 -10.22
CA GLY A 63 12.41 -22.83 -9.22
C GLY A 63 12.28 -21.94 -7.97
N LYS A 64 12.52 -22.50 -6.77
CA LYS A 64 12.50 -21.73 -5.49
C LYS A 64 13.38 -20.48 -5.56
N GLY A 65 14.59 -20.60 -6.12
CA GLY A 65 15.52 -19.47 -6.28
C GLY A 65 15.07 -18.42 -7.31
N THR A 66 14.10 -18.73 -8.18
CA THR A 66 13.42 -17.74 -9.05
C THR A 66 12.38 -16.99 -8.25
N LEU A 67 11.56 -17.70 -7.47
CA LEU A 67 10.55 -17.09 -6.60
C LEU A 67 11.17 -16.17 -5.55
N TYR A 68 12.19 -16.65 -4.82
CA TYR A 68 12.87 -15.83 -3.79
C TYR A 68 13.67 -14.66 -4.35
N ARG A 69 14.02 -14.68 -5.64
CA ARG A 69 14.60 -13.51 -6.33
C ARG A 69 13.55 -12.44 -6.65
N GLY A 70 12.31 -12.83 -6.84
CA GLY A 70 11.20 -11.91 -7.09
C GLY A 70 10.49 -11.44 -5.82
N PHE A 71 10.52 -12.26 -4.75
CA PHE A 71 9.87 -12.01 -3.47
C PHE A 71 10.67 -12.68 -2.33
N ALA A 72 11.34 -11.88 -1.51
CA ALA A 72 12.18 -12.36 -0.41
C ALA A 72 11.38 -13.15 0.64
N HIS A 73 10.14 -12.73 0.88
CA HIS A 73 9.22 -13.38 1.82
C HIS A 73 7.76 -13.22 1.38
N LYS A 74 6.87 -13.95 2.06
CA LYS A 74 5.43 -13.98 1.75
C LYS A 74 4.79 -12.60 1.87
N GLY A 75 5.20 -11.80 2.86
CA GLY A 75 4.76 -10.40 2.99
C GLY A 75 5.03 -9.55 1.74
N GLU A 76 6.19 -9.67 1.10
CA GLU A 76 6.49 -8.92 -0.15
C GLU A 76 5.59 -9.37 -1.31
N LEU A 77 5.32 -10.67 -1.39
CA LEU A 77 4.38 -11.23 -2.36
C LEU A 77 2.95 -10.75 -2.10
N CYS A 78 2.49 -10.76 -0.85
CA CYS A 78 1.18 -10.26 -0.45
C CYS A 78 1.04 -8.76 -0.76
N LEU A 79 2.09 -7.98 -0.55
CA LEU A 79 2.10 -6.57 -0.88
C LEU A 79 2.00 -6.32 -2.39
N ALA A 80 2.71 -7.10 -3.20
CA ALA A 80 2.57 -7.00 -4.66
C ALA A 80 1.16 -7.37 -5.14
N LEU A 81 0.46 -8.27 -4.45
CA LEU A 81 -0.95 -8.57 -4.71
C LEU A 81 -1.89 -7.42 -4.29
N LEU A 82 -1.51 -6.64 -3.27
CA LEU A 82 -2.27 -5.47 -2.81
C LEU A 82 -2.10 -4.24 -3.70
N ASP A 83 -1.02 -4.14 -4.47
CA ASP A 83 -0.59 -2.92 -5.16
C ASP A 83 -1.68 -2.33 -6.07
N GLU A 84 -2.31 -3.16 -6.90
CA GLU A 84 -3.38 -2.70 -7.80
C GLU A 84 -4.61 -2.21 -7.04
N ASP A 85 -5.03 -2.95 -6.00
CA ASP A 85 -6.16 -2.56 -5.17
C ASP A 85 -5.88 -1.26 -4.39
N MET A 86 -4.66 -1.09 -3.87
CA MET A 86 -4.20 0.14 -3.22
C MET A 86 -4.20 1.30 -4.22
N ARG A 87 -3.67 1.10 -5.43
CA ARG A 87 -3.65 2.12 -6.49
C ARG A 87 -5.07 2.54 -6.88
N LEU A 88 -6.00 1.60 -7.00
CA LEU A 88 -7.40 1.89 -7.28
C LEU A 88 -8.04 2.67 -6.14
N PHE A 89 -7.82 2.27 -4.89
CA PHE A 89 -8.33 2.97 -3.71
C PHE A 89 -7.78 4.40 -3.62
N GLN A 90 -6.48 4.60 -3.86
CA GLN A 90 -5.85 5.91 -3.90
C GLN A 90 -6.47 6.79 -4.98
N ASN A 91 -6.62 6.26 -6.20
CA ASN A 91 -7.23 7.00 -7.30
C ASN A 91 -8.69 7.37 -7.02
N GLN A 92 -9.47 6.47 -6.43
CA GLN A 92 -10.85 6.75 -6.02
C GLN A 92 -10.91 7.83 -4.94
N THR A 93 -10.03 7.75 -3.95
CA THR A 93 -9.91 8.76 -2.89
C THR A 93 -9.54 10.13 -3.45
N LEU A 94 -8.53 10.20 -4.33
CA LEU A 94 -8.11 11.46 -4.96
C LEU A 94 -9.23 12.09 -5.82
N ARG A 95 -10.02 11.26 -6.52
CA ARG A 95 -11.21 11.74 -7.24
C ARG A 95 -12.26 12.28 -6.28
N MET A 96 -12.62 11.52 -5.24
CA MET A 96 -13.57 11.94 -4.21
C MET A 96 -13.15 13.29 -3.61
N LEU A 97 -11.89 13.40 -3.17
CA LEU A 97 -11.37 14.63 -2.58
C LEU A 97 -11.43 15.83 -3.53
N ARG A 98 -11.28 15.63 -4.84
CA ARG A 98 -11.40 16.70 -5.84
C ARG A 98 -12.86 17.08 -6.08
N GLU A 99 -13.74 16.10 -6.20
CA GLU A 99 -15.16 16.31 -6.52
C GLU A 99 -15.91 16.98 -5.36
N THR A 100 -15.52 16.70 -4.12
CA THR A 100 -16.15 17.24 -2.91
C THR A 100 -15.31 18.37 -2.28
N HIS A 101 -14.46 19.06 -3.03
CA HIS A 101 -13.53 20.06 -2.48
C HIS A 101 -14.22 21.26 -1.80
N ASP A 102 -15.47 21.51 -2.17
CA ASP A 102 -16.37 22.53 -1.64
C ASP A 102 -17.10 22.09 -0.35
N GLN A 103 -17.03 20.80 -0.01
CA GLN A 103 -17.64 20.27 1.21
C GLN A 103 -16.73 20.45 2.44
N PRO A 104 -17.31 20.49 3.65
CA PRO A 104 -16.54 20.54 4.90
C PRO A 104 -15.48 19.45 4.98
N ALA A 105 -14.30 19.80 5.47
CA ALA A 105 -13.17 18.87 5.59
C ALA A 105 -13.50 17.67 6.49
N LEU A 106 -14.25 17.87 7.57
CA LEU A 106 -14.69 16.78 8.45
C LEU A 106 -15.67 15.83 7.75
N SER A 107 -16.53 16.33 6.86
CA SER A 107 -17.42 15.48 6.05
C SER A 107 -16.64 14.63 5.06
N ARG A 108 -15.57 15.17 4.46
CA ARG A 108 -14.70 14.42 3.55
C ARG A 108 -13.87 13.38 4.30
N LEU A 109 -13.43 13.70 5.52
CA LEU A 109 -12.77 12.75 6.42
C LEU A 109 -13.70 11.59 6.77
N ASP A 110 -14.98 11.87 7.06
CA ASP A 110 -15.98 10.83 7.32
C ASP A 110 -16.10 9.84 6.15
N VAL A 111 -16.26 10.34 4.93
CA VAL A 111 -16.36 9.52 3.71
C VAL A 111 -15.09 8.73 3.45
N PHE A 112 -13.93 9.35 3.66
CA PHE A 112 -12.63 8.70 3.52
C PHE A 112 -12.45 7.55 4.53
N LEU A 113 -12.72 7.79 5.81
CA LEU A 113 -12.61 6.79 6.87
C LEU A 113 -13.58 5.63 6.64
N ASN A 114 -14.81 5.93 6.19
CA ASN A 114 -15.76 4.89 5.80
C ASN A 114 -15.15 4.02 4.69
N SER A 115 -14.69 4.62 3.59
CA SER A 115 -14.09 3.90 2.47
C SER A 115 -12.87 3.08 2.90
N LEU A 116 -12.04 3.62 3.79
CA LEU A 116 -10.85 2.96 4.32
C LEU A 116 -11.22 1.70 5.12
N VAL A 117 -12.29 1.74 5.91
CA VAL A 117 -12.79 0.58 6.66
C VAL A 117 -13.19 -0.56 5.72
N TYR A 118 -13.94 -0.30 4.64
CA TYR A 118 -14.28 -1.34 3.66
C TYR A 118 -13.06 -1.85 2.89
N PHE A 119 -12.08 -0.97 2.62
CA PHE A 119 -10.82 -1.39 2.01
C PHE A 119 -10.07 -2.35 2.93
N VAL A 120 -9.94 -2.00 4.22
CA VAL A 120 -9.31 -2.86 5.23
C VAL A 120 -10.06 -4.17 5.36
N GLU A 121 -11.40 -4.19 5.42
CA GLU A 121 -12.18 -5.44 5.44
C GLU A 121 -11.80 -6.37 4.28
N ARG A 122 -11.76 -5.83 3.05
CA ARG A 122 -11.45 -6.63 1.85
C ARG A 122 -10.03 -7.16 1.86
N GLN A 123 -9.09 -6.41 2.42
CA GLN A 123 -7.66 -6.67 2.30
C GLN A 123 -7.00 -7.17 3.59
N ALA A 124 -7.73 -7.26 4.70
CA ALA A 124 -7.18 -7.55 6.03
C ALA A 124 -6.29 -8.80 6.08
N PRO A 125 -6.65 -9.94 5.42
CA PRO A 125 -5.78 -11.11 5.40
C PRO A 125 -4.42 -10.87 4.74
N LEU A 126 -4.36 -10.10 3.65
CA LEU A 126 -3.12 -9.73 2.98
C LEU A 126 -2.34 -8.69 3.81
N LEU A 127 -3.03 -7.67 4.33
CA LEU A 127 -2.44 -6.65 5.19
C LEU A 127 -1.78 -7.25 6.44
N ARG A 128 -2.40 -8.28 7.04
CA ARG A 128 -1.83 -9.01 8.17
C ARG A 128 -0.51 -9.68 7.83
N GLU A 129 -0.42 -10.38 6.70
CA GLU A 129 0.84 -11.00 6.24
C GLU A 129 1.92 -9.95 5.98
N VAL A 130 1.55 -8.78 5.44
CA VAL A 130 2.48 -7.67 5.27
C VAL A 130 2.99 -7.20 6.64
N GLN A 131 2.11 -7.04 7.64
CA GLN A 131 2.47 -6.59 8.98
C GLN A 131 3.37 -7.58 9.75
N LEU A 132 3.11 -8.89 9.62
CA LEU A 132 3.86 -9.95 10.31
C LEU A 132 5.35 -9.96 9.94
N HIS A 133 5.69 -9.48 8.74
CA HIS A 133 7.06 -9.42 8.26
C HIS A 133 7.75 -8.06 8.51
N GLY A 134 7.13 -7.20 9.33
CA GLY A 134 7.65 -5.89 9.74
C GLY A 134 7.51 -4.82 8.65
N PRO A 135 7.84 -3.54 8.95
CA PRO A 135 8.10 -2.58 7.89
C PRO A 135 9.17 -3.21 7.00
N LEU A 136 8.83 -3.42 5.74
CA LEU A 136 9.76 -3.85 4.68
C LEU A 136 11.05 -3.10 4.93
N GLN A 137 12.14 -3.85 5.13
CA GLN A 137 13.41 -3.26 5.51
C GLN A 137 13.67 -2.04 4.64
N ASP A 138 13.81 -0.91 5.34
CA ASP A 138 13.94 0.44 4.83
C ASP A 138 15.34 0.64 4.20
N GLU A 139 15.74 -0.28 3.32
CA GLU A 139 16.69 0.04 2.28
C GLU A 139 15.89 0.28 1.02
N ALA A 140 15.62 1.56 0.76
CA ALA A 140 15.24 2.01 -0.56
C ALA A 140 16.26 1.44 -1.57
N VAL A 141 15.94 0.28 -2.17
CA VAL A 141 16.73 -0.29 -3.25
C VAL A 141 16.67 0.74 -4.38
N PRO A 142 17.79 1.40 -4.74
CA PRO A 142 17.77 2.44 -5.75
C PRO A 142 17.31 1.83 -7.07
N GLY A 143 16.20 2.34 -7.63
CA GLY A 143 15.66 1.87 -8.91
C GLY A 143 14.52 0.85 -8.82
N HIS A 144 13.92 0.61 -7.65
CA HIS A 144 12.56 0.06 -7.57
C HIS A 144 11.59 1.17 -7.16
N ASP A 145 10.62 1.48 -8.02
CA ASP A 145 9.43 2.25 -7.68
C ASP A 145 8.71 1.49 -6.56
N SER A 146 9.05 1.77 -5.31
CA SER A 146 8.60 0.95 -4.18
C SER A 146 7.08 1.07 -4.03
N PRO A 147 6.32 -0.04 -4.13
CA PRO A 147 4.87 -0.09 -3.90
C PRO A 147 4.47 0.14 -2.43
N HIS A 148 5.35 0.73 -1.62
CA HIS A 148 5.35 0.69 -0.16
C HIS A 148 4.79 1.96 0.51
N ARG A 149 4.25 2.92 -0.24
CA ARG A 149 3.81 4.22 0.32
C ARG A 149 2.36 4.23 0.81
N TRP A 150 1.77 3.10 1.15
CA TRP A 150 0.40 3.04 1.68
C TRP A 150 0.24 3.84 2.97
N LEU A 151 1.03 3.53 4.00
CA LEU A 151 0.93 4.18 5.30
C LEU A 151 1.29 5.69 5.23
N PRO A 152 2.39 6.11 4.58
CA PRO A 152 2.65 7.53 4.37
C PRO A 152 1.52 8.27 3.64
N TRP A 153 0.89 7.65 2.64
CA TRP A 153 -0.21 8.24 1.89
C TRP A 153 -1.49 8.38 2.74
N LEU A 154 -1.85 7.36 3.54
CA LEU A 154 -2.96 7.45 4.50
C LEU A 154 -2.73 8.58 5.51
N ARG A 155 -1.54 8.62 6.12
CA ARG A 155 -1.16 9.67 7.08
C ARG A 155 -1.28 11.06 6.47
N THR A 156 -0.79 11.22 5.24
CA THR A 156 -0.88 12.49 4.50
C THR A 156 -2.32 12.88 4.24
N THR A 157 -3.17 11.94 3.84
CA THR A 157 -4.58 12.22 3.52
C THR A 157 -5.37 12.64 4.76
N VAL A 158 -5.24 11.91 5.88
CA VAL A 158 -5.87 12.28 7.16
C VAL A 158 -5.33 13.61 7.66
N GLY A 159 -4.00 13.80 7.64
CA GLY A 159 -3.36 15.02 8.10
C GLY A 159 -3.81 16.26 7.32
N LEU A 160 -3.91 16.16 5.99
CA LEU A 160 -4.38 17.26 5.13
C LEU A 160 -5.85 17.63 5.44
N LEU A 161 -6.72 16.65 5.66
CA LEU A 161 -8.11 16.91 5.99
C LEU A 161 -8.27 17.54 7.38
N LEU A 162 -7.52 17.08 8.37
CA LEU A 162 -7.53 17.69 9.71
C LEU A 162 -6.96 19.11 9.67
N GLN A 163 -5.87 19.34 8.93
CA GLN A 163 -5.30 20.67 8.75
C GLN A 163 -6.28 21.61 8.04
N GLN A 164 -7.01 21.12 7.04
CA GLN A 164 -8.05 21.90 6.38
C GLN A 164 -9.20 22.24 7.34
N ALA A 165 -9.64 21.28 8.17
CA ALA A 165 -10.68 21.51 9.17
C ALA A 165 -10.29 22.59 10.20
N GLU A 166 -9.02 22.66 10.58
CA GLU A 166 -8.51 23.71 11.48
C GLU A 166 -8.44 25.08 10.77
N GLN A 167 -8.00 25.12 9.51
CA GLN A 167 -7.96 26.34 8.70
C GLN A 167 -9.35 26.93 8.41
N THR A 168 -10.37 26.08 8.27
CA THR A 168 -11.75 26.50 8.02
C THR A 168 -12.57 26.69 9.30
N HIS A 169 -11.95 26.54 10.48
CA HIS A 169 -12.60 26.61 11.80
C HIS A 169 -13.77 25.62 11.99
N GLU A 170 -13.74 24.48 11.31
CA GLU A 170 -14.61 23.33 11.58
C GLU A 170 -14.22 22.62 12.89
N ALA A 171 -12.92 22.64 13.20
CA ALA A 171 -12.28 22.17 14.41
C ALA A 171 -11.24 23.21 14.85
N ASP A 172 -10.90 23.27 16.13
CA ASP A 172 -9.86 24.18 16.65
C ASP A 172 -8.95 23.41 17.63
N ASP A 173 -7.68 23.82 17.71
CA ASP A 173 -6.69 23.32 18.68
C ASP A 173 -6.43 21.80 18.57
N LEU A 174 -6.19 21.33 17.33
CA LEU A 174 -5.96 19.90 17.06
C LEU A 174 -4.48 19.53 17.19
N ASP A 175 -4.15 18.51 17.99
CA ASP A 175 -2.86 17.81 17.90
C ASP A 175 -2.87 16.88 16.67
N ILE A 176 -2.72 17.47 15.48
CA ILE A 176 -2.81 16.76 14.19
C ILE A 176 -1.81 15.60 14.10
N PRO A 177 -0.51 15.75 14.46
CA PRO A 177 0.43 14.64 14.40
C PRO A 177 -0.02 13.42 15.21
N TYR A 178 -0.52 13.62 16.43
CA TYR A 178 -1.03 12.55 17.26
C TYR A 178 -2.34 11.98 16.72
N LEU A 179 -3.29 12.84 16.34
CA LEU A 179 -4.60 12.42 15.85
C LEU A 179 -4.51 11.57 14.59
N VAL A 180 -3.59 11.88 13.67
CA VAL A 180 -3.38 11.04 12.47
C VAL A 180 -3.08 9.59 12.86
N ASP A 181 -2.14 9.39 13.79
CA ASP A 181 -1.75 8.04 14.22
C ASP A 181 -2.86 7.38 15.06
N ALA A 182 -3.53 8.14 15.93
CA ALA A 182 -4.64 7.65 16.74
C ALA A 182 -5.87 7.24 15.91
N ILE A 183 -6.16 7.95 14.80
CA ILE A 183 -7.26 7.64 13.88
C ILE A 183 -6.97 6.36 13.09
N LEU A 184 -5.71 6.17 12.67
CA LEU A 184 -5.32 5.02 11.85
C LEU A 184 -5.04 3.75 12.67
N ALA A 185 -4.65 3.87 13.95
CA ALA A 185 -4.31 2.73 14.80
C ALA A 185 -5.45 1.67 14.93
N PRO A 186 -6.73 2.05 15.10
CA PRO A 186 -7.85 1.11 15.12
C PRO A 186 -8.00 0.26 13.85
N LEU A 187 -7.40 0.71 12.74
CA LEU A 187 -7.47 0.06 11.43
C LEU A 187 -6.25 -0.81 11.12
N SER A 188 -5.39 -1.08 12.10
CA SER A 188 -4.37 -2.13 11.97
C SER A 188 -5.04 -3.48 11.70
N ALA A 189 -4.52 -4.27 10.75
CA ALA A 189 -5.19 -5.49 10.32
C ALA A 189 -5.35 -6.51 11.46
N ASP A 190 -4.38 -6.64 12.36
CA ASP A 190 -4.49 -7.51 13.53
C ASP A 190 -5.66 -7.14 14.46
N LEU A 191 -5.79 -5.85 14.82
CA LEU A 191 -6.89 -5.40 15.68
C LEU A 191 -8.23 -5.52 14.95
N PHE A 192 -8.26 -5.15 13.67
CA PHE A 192 -9.45 -5.23 12.85
C PHE A 192 -9.96 -6.67 12.71
N LEU A 193 -9.07 -7.63 12.40
CA LEU A 193 -9.42 -9.05 12.33
C LEU A 193 -9.84 -9.60 13.69
N TYR A 194 -9.17 -9.20 14.78
CA TYR A 194 -9.61 -9.56 16.13
C TYR A 194 -11.05 -9.09 16.41
N GLN A 195 -11.40 -7.85 16.04
CA GLN A 195 -12.76 -7.34 16.20
C GLN A 195 -13.79 -8.12 15.36
N ARG A 196 -13.47 -8.44 14.10
CA ARG A 196 -14.36 -9.16 13.18
C ARG A 196 -14.54 -10.63 13.56
N GLU A 197 -13.44 -11.33 13.80
CA GLU A 197 -13.40 -12.79 13.97
C GLU A 197 -13.58 -13.22 15.42
N THR A 198 -13.05 -12.45 16.39
CA THR A 198 -13.07 -12.82 17.81
C THR A 198 -14.16 -12.09 18.59
N CYS A 199 -14.29 -10.78 18.41
CA CYS A 199 -15.34 -10.00 19.09
C CYS A 199 -16.71 -10.07 18.39
N GLY A 200 -16.76 -10.57 17.15
CA GLY A 200 -17.98 -10.68 16.37
C GLY A 200 -18.60 -9.34 15.99
N PHE A 201 -17.80 -8.26 15.93
CA PHE A 201 -18.30 -6.96 15.50
C PHE A 201 -18.58 -6.99 14.01
N ASP A 202 -19.76 -6.55 13.59
CA ASP A 202 -20.03 -6.31 12.19
C ASP A 202 -19.26 -5.10 11.66
N LEU A 203 -19.14 -5.00 10.33
CA LEU A 203 -18.38 -3.94 9.67
C LEU A 203 -18.98 -2.56 9.93
N GLU A 204 -20.30 -2.46 9.98
CA GLU A 204 -21.03 -1.22 10.25
C GLU A 204 -20.71 -0.69 11.65
N ARG A 205 -20.66 -1.56 12.66
CA ARG A 205 -20.28 -1.20 14.03
C ARG A 205 -18.87 -0.64 14.09
N ILE A 206 -17.91 -1.25 13.39
CA ILE A 206 -16.52 -0.78 13.37
C ILE A 206 -16.44 0.57 12.66
N SER A 207 -17.04 0.69 11.46
CA SER A 207 -17.07 1.95 10.70
C SER A 207 -17.74 3.08 11.49
N HIS A 208 -18.95 2.84 12.00
CA HIS A 208 -19.70 3.83 12.76
C HIS A 208 -18.97 4.23 14.04
N GLY A 209 -18.45 3.25 14.80
CA GLY A 209 -17.72 3.52 16.04
C GLY A 209 -16.48 4.39 15.84
N LEU A 210 -15.67 4.07 14.82
CA LEU A 210 -14.50 4.89 14.46
C LEU A 210 -14.93 6.31 14.06
N ARG A 211 -15.86 6.42 13.10
CA ARG A 211 -16.29 7.73 12.57
C ARG A 211 -16.92 8.61 13.65
N GLN A 212 -17.75 8.03 14.52
CA GLN A 212 -18.30 8.76 15.67
C GLN A 212 -17.21 9.27 16.61
N LEU A 213 -16.22 8.43 16.96
CA LEU A 213 -15.13 8.82 17.85
C LEU A 213 -14.33 9.98 17.27
N VAL A 214 -13.99 9.91 15.97
CA VAL A 214 -13.21 10.96 15.29
C VAL A 214 -14.02 12.24 15.16
N LEU A 215 -15.25 12.18 14.64
CA LEU A 215 -16.04 13.37 14.38
C LEU A 215 -16.53 14.04 15.66
N ALA A 216 -16.88 13.28 16.70
CA ALA A 216 -17.23 13.85 18.00
C ALA A 216 -16.02 14.48 18.70
N GLY A 217 -14.83 13.89 18.52
CA GLY A 217 -13.57 14.41 19.07
C GLY A 217 -13.08 15.69 18.39
N CYS A 218 -13.33 15.84 17.09
CA CYS A 218 -12.86 17.01 16.32
C CYS A 218 -13.85 18.18 16.28
N LYS A 219 -15.14 17.96 16.54
CA LYS A 219 -16.13 19.05 16.47
C LYS A 219 -15.84 20.11 17.53
N LYS A 220 -15.87 21.36 17.09
CA LYS A 220 -15.82 22.56 17.94
C LYS A 220 -16.88 22.48 19.05
N ARG A 221 -16.46 22.79 20.29
CA ARG A 221 -17.35 22.90 21.45
C ARG A 221 -17.92 24.31 21.59
#